data_AF-A0A0H4A778-F1
#
_entry.id   AF-A0A0H4A778-F1
#
_cell.length_a   1.000
_cell.length_b   1.000
_cell.length_c   1.000
_cell.angle_alpha   90.00
_cell.angle_beta   90.00
_cell.angle_gamma   90.00
#
_symmetry.space_group_name_H-M   'P 1'
#
loop_
_entity.id
_entity.type
_entity.pdbx_description
1 polymer ?
#
loop_
_entity_poly.entity_id
_entity_poly.type
_entity_poly.pdbx_seq_one_letter_code
_entity_poly.pdbx_strand_id
1 'polypeptide(L)'
;VVADLDEGETVLDLGSGGGIDVILSAKRVGATGTVYGLDMTDEMLALAVRNAREAGVTNVHFLKGEIERIPLPADTVDVVISNCVINLSTDKPAVLTEIARVLKPGGR
;
A
#
# COMPACT_ATOMS: atom_id res chain seq x y z
N VAL A 1 -8.92 -8.83 -9.70
CA VAL A 1 -10.03 -8.32 -8.85
C VAL A 1 -9.48 -7.10 -8.16
N VAL A 2 -10.10 -5.92 -8.37
CA VAL A 2 -9.74 -4.71 -7.63
C VAL A 2 -10.46 -4.81 -6.30
N ALA A 3 -9.77 -4.56 -5.17
CA ALA A 3 -10.42 -4.54 -3.86
C ALA A 3 -11.61 -3.58 -3.89
N ASP A 4 -12.69 -3.92 -3.19
CA ASP A 4 -13.83 -3.02 -3.07
C ASP A 4 -13.43 -1.90 -2.11
N LEU A 5 -12.98 -0.75 -2.63
CA LEU A 5 -12.52 0.40 -1.84
C LEU A 5 -13.59 1.47 -1.78
N ASP A 6 -13.75 2.06 -0.60
CA ASP A 6 -14.67 3.14 -0.30
C ASP A 6 -13.96 4.50 -0.25
N GLU A 7 -14.72 5.57 -0.48
CA GLU A 7 -14.21 6.94 -0.41
C GLU A 7 -13.76 7.28 1.02
N GLY A 8 -12.58 7.90 1.16
CA GLY A 8 -11.99 8.26 2.45
C GLY A 8 -11.15 7.15 3.10
N GLU A 9 -11.12 5.93 2.56
CA GLU A 9 -10.30 4.85 3.13
C GLU A 9 -8.80 5.13 3.02
N THR A 10 -8.07 4.62 4.02
CA THR A 10 -6.61 4.55 4.02
C THR A 10 -6.17 3.16 3.57
N VAL A 11 -5.45 3.07 2.45
CA VAL A 11 -5.06 1.80 1.83
C VAL A 11 -3.55 1.62 1.89
N LEU A 12 -3.08 0.39 2.10
CA LEU A 12 -1.68 0.00 1.96
C LEU A 12 -1.52 -1.05 0.87
N ASP A 13 -0.68 -0.76 -0.12
CA ASP A 13 -0.25 -1.71 -1.15
C ASP A 13 1.13 -2.28 -0.80
N LEU A 14 1.18 -3.59 -0.58
CA LEU A 14 2.42 -4.32 -0.30
C LEU A 14 3.11 -4.70 -1.60
N GLY A 15 4.36 -4.27 -1.75
CA GLY A 15 5.15 -4.51 -2.95
C GLY A 15 4.66 -3.70 -4.14
N SER A 16 4.50 -2.39 -3.93
CA SER A 16 3.81 -1.50 -4.87
C SER A 16 4.50 -1.36 -6.24
N GLY A 17 5.78 -1.74 -6.35
CA GLY A 17 6.55 -1.65 -7.58
C GLY A 17 6.48 -0.23 -8.17
N GLY A 18 6.18 -0.13 -9.47
CA GLY A 18 5.98 1.15 -10.15
C GLY A 18 4.68 1.90 -9.80
N GLY A 19 3.91 1.45 -8.80
CA GLY A 19 2.79 2.19 -8.20
C GLY A 19 1.46 2.12 -8.94
N ILE A 20 1.25 1.17 -9.86
CA ILE A 20 0.00 1.09 -10.65
C ILE A 20 -1.21 0.90 -9.74
N ASP A 21 -1.16 -0.09 -8.83
CA ASP A 21 -2.28 -0.39 -7.93
C ASP A 21 -2.49 0.73 -6.90
N VAL A 22 -1.41 1.38 -6.44
CA VAL A 22 -1.46 2.60 -5.62
C VAL A 22 -2.24 3.72 -6.34
N ILE A 23 -1.90 4.02 -7.59
CA ILE A 23 -2.53 5.10 -8.37
C ILE A 23 -4.01 4.81 -8.64
N LEU A 24 -4.35 3.55 -8.95
CA LEU A 24 -5.74 3.13 -9.17
C LEU A 24 -6.55 3.24 -7.87
N SER A 25 -5.97 2.80 -6.75
CA SER A 25 -6.59 2.90 -5.43
C SER A 25 -6.79 4.35 -5.02
N ALA A 26 -5.80 5.21 -5.26
CA ALA A 26 -5.84 6.63 -4.91
C ALA A 26 -6.99 7.38 -5.58
N LYS A 27 -7.28 7.04 -6.84
CA LYS A 27 -8.43 7.58 -7.58
C LYS A 27 -9.76 7.08 -7.02
N ARG A 28 -9.80 5.84 -6.49
CA ARG A 28 -11.03 5.21 -5.99
C ARG A 28 -11.41 5.70 -4.58
N VAL A 29 -10.43 5.85 -3.69
CA VAL A 29 -10.67 6.37 -2.33
C VAL A 29 -10.90 7.89 -2.30
N GLY A 30 -10.78 8.57 -3.45
CA GLY A 30 -11.06 9.99 -3.57
C GLY A 30 -10.06 10.89 -2.83
N ALA A 31 -10.32 12.20 -2.86
CA ALA A 31 -9.39 13.21 -2.33
C ALA A 31 -9.25 13.20 -0.81
N THR A 32 -10.19 12.57 -0.10
CA THR A 32 -10.17 12.42 1.37
C THR A 32 -9.50 11.14 1.83
N GLY A 33 -9.36 10.14 0.93
CA GLY A 33 -8.64 8.91 1.22
C GLY A 33 -7.14 9.05 1.01
N THR A 34 -6.37 8.07 1.46
CA THR A 34 -4.90 8.07 1.40
C THR A 34 -4.41 6.68 0.99
N VAL A 35 -3.40 6.60 0.13
CA VAL A 35 -2.82 5.32 -0.28
C VAL A 35 -1.32 5.28 -0.04
N TYR A 36 -0.87 4.29 0.71
CA TYR A 36 0.53 3.97 0.91
C TYR A 36 0.97 2.88 -0.06
N GLY A 37 2.10 3.08 -0.74
CA GLY A 37 2.79 2.03 -1.48
C GLY A 37 4.08 1.65 -0.77
N LEU A 38 4.26 0.38 -0.41
CA LEU A 38 5.47 -0.12 0.22
C LEU A 38 6.31 -0.91 -0.78
N ASP A 39 7.57 -0.53 -0.97
CA ASP A 39 8.54 -1.29 -1.77
C ASP A 39 9.94 -1.21 -1.14
N MET A 40 10.77 -2.22 -1.36
CA MET A 40 12.13 -2.28 -0.78
C MET A 40 13.17 -1.56 -1.64
N THR A 41 12.90 -1.36 -2.93
CA THR A 41 13.90 -0.89 -3.89
C THR A 41 13.75 0.61 -4.19
N ASP A 42 14.87 1.35 -4.15
CA ASP A 42 14.87 2.78 -4.47
C ASP A 42 14.43 3.04 -5.92
N GLU A 43 14.74 2.12 -6.83
CA GLU A 43 14.38 2.21 -8.25
C GLU A 43 12.85 2.18 -8.44
N MET A 44 12.15 1.23 -7.82
CA MET A 44 10.70 1.14 -7.93
C MET A 44 10.01 2.33 -7.25
N LEU A 45 10.51 2.78 -6.10
CA LEU A 45 9.96 3.96 -5.43
C LEU A 45 10.12 5.23 -6.30
N ALA A 46 11.29 5.44 -6.91
CA ALA A 46 11.51 6.55 -7.82
C ALA A 46 10.60 6.49 -9.05
N LEU A 47 10.40 5.29 -9.60
CA LEU A 47 9.47 5.04 -10.70
C LEU A 47 8.02 5.35 -10.28
N ALA A 48 7.59 4.89 -9.11
CA ALA A 48 6.24 5.07 -8.59
C ALA A 48 5.91 6.53 -8.31
N VAL A 49 6.84 7.29 -7.72
CA VAL A 49 6.71 8.74 -7.52
C VAL A 49 6.52 9.47 -8.86
N ARG A 50 7.31 9.11 -9.89
CA ARG A 50 7.17 9.70 -11.22
C ARG A 50 5.79 9.40 -11.82
N ASN A 51 5.37 8.14 -11.78
CA ASN A 51 4.08 7.70 -12.31
C ASN A 51 2.90 8.36 -11.59
N ALA A 52 2.97 8.51 -10.27
CA ALA A 52 1.95 9.21 -9.48
C ALA A 52 1.83 10.68 -9.89
N ARG A 53 2.96 11.36 -10.10
CA ARG A 53 3.01 12.74 -10.59
C ARG A 53 2.40 12.87 -11.99
N GLU A 54 2.75 11.97 -12.90
CA GLU A 54 2.20 11.95 -14.26
C GLU A 54 0.69 11.65 -14.27
N ALA A 55 0.22 10.81 -13.33
CA ALA A 55 -1.19 10.49 -13.16
C ALA A 55 -2.00 11.58 -12.43
N GLY A 56 -1.34 12.61 -11.87
CA GLY A 56 -1.97 13.73 -11.17
C GLY A 56 -2.60 13.36 -9.83
N VAL A 57 -2.20 12.25 -9.20
CA VAL A 57 -2.69 11.86 -7.86
C VAL A 57 -1.80 12.47 -6.79
N THR A 58 -2.41 13.04 -5.75
CA THR A 58 -1.70 13.76 -4.68
C THR A 58 -1.86 13.12 -3.31
N ASN A 59 -2.77 12.17 -3.16
CA ASN A 59 -3.10 11.46 -1.93
C ASN A 59 -2.36 10.11 -1.81
N VAL A 60 -1.11 10.08 -2.26
CA VAL A 60 -0.27 8.87 -2.25
C VAL A 60 1.05 9.11 -1.52
N HIS A 61 1.51 8.08 -0.82
CA HIS A 61 2.79 8.09 -0.10
C HIS A 61 3.56 6.79 -0.36
N PHE A 62 4.78 6.91 -0.85
CA PHE A 62 5.63 5.74 -1.08
C PHE A 62 6.61 5.57 0.08
N LEU A 63 6.62 4.37 0.65
CA LEU A 63 7.39 3.99 1.83
C LEU A 63 8.46 2.99 1.42
N LYS A 64 9.69 3.19 1.91
CA LYS A 64 10.77 2.22 1.75
C LYS A 64 10.75 1.21 2.90
N GLY A 65 10.70 -0.07 2.57
CA GLY A 65 10.78 -1.14 3.56
C GLY A 65 10.44 -2.50 3.01
N GLU A 66 10.48 -3.49 3.91
CA GLU A 66 10.11 -4.88 3.63
C GLU A 66 8.70 -5.15 4.15
N ILE A 67 7.98 -6.09 3.53
CA ILE A 67 6.60 -6.41 3.90
C ILE A 67 6.51 -7.15 5.25
N GLU A 68 7.63 -7.68 5.72
CA GLU A 68 7.85 -8.27 7.05
C GLU A 68 8.07 -7.20 8.15
N ARG A 69 8.22 -5.92 7.78
CA ARG A 69 8.42 -4.81 8.71
C ARG A 69 7.88 -3.51 8.12
N ILE A 70 6.56 -3.34 8.23
CA ILE A 70 5.84 -2.22 7.63
C ILE A 70 6.14 -0.94 8.44
N PRO A 71 6.67 0.12 7.81
CA PRO A 71 7.04 1.36 8.50
C PRO A 71 5.83 2.27 8.78
N LEU A 72 4.75 1.70 9.30
CA LEU A 72 3.53 2.38 9.73
C LEU A 72 3.21 2.00 11.18
N PRO A 73 2.55 2.89 11.95
CA PRO A 73 2.03 2.56 13.27
C PRO A 73 0.95 1.44 13.22
N ALA A 74 0.56 0.94 14.38
CA ALA A 74 -0.59 0.03 14.47
C ALA A 74 -1.90 0.77 14.15
N ASP A 75 -2.96 0.03 13.80
CA ASP A 75 -4.32 0.55 13.61
C ASP A 75 -4.39 1.80 12.70
N THR A 76 -3.63 1.80 11.61
CA THR A 76 -3.43 2.97 10.73
C THR A 76 -4.19 2.86 9.41
N VAL A 77 -4.35 1.66 8.85
CA VAL A 77 -4.94 1.45 7.52
C VAL A 77 -6.28 0.74 7.61
N ASP A 78 -7.19 1.06 6.71
CA ASP A 78 -8.51 0.42 6.57
C ASP A 78 -8.41 -0.83 5.70
N VAL A 79 -7.52 -0.81 4.69
CA VAL A 79 -7.38 -1.88 3.69
C VAL A 79 -5.91 -2.19 3.42
N VAL A 80 -5.55 -3.46 3.37
CA VAL A 80 -4.28 -3.93 2.81
C VAL A 80 -4.54 -4.67 1.50
N ILE A 81 -3.86 -4.25 0.44
CA ILE A 81 -3.83 -4.94 -0.85
C ILE A 81 -2.42 -5.45 -1.13
N SER A 82 -2.33 -6.53 -1.90
CA SER A 82 -1.07 -7.12 -2.32
C SER A 82 -1.30 -7.88 -3.61
N ASN A 83 -0.42 -7.67 -4.59
CA ASN A 83 -0.41 -8.46 -5.81
C ASN A 83 0.81 -9.39 -5.86
N CYS A 84 0.60 -10.66 -5.53
CA CYS A 84 1.57 -11.77 -5.58
C CYS A 84 2.85 -11.66 -4.72
N VAL A 85 3.16 -10.54 -4.06
CA VAL A 85 4.42 -10.40 -3.32
C VAL A 85 4.50 -11.21 -2.04
N ILE A 86 3.38 -11.46 -1.36
CA ILE A 86 3.33 -12.30 -0.15
C ILE A 86 3.84 -13.72 -0.44
N ASN A 87 3.65 -14.22 -1.66
CA ASN A 87 4.13 -15.55 -2.04
C ASN A 87 5.65 -15.64 -2.06
N LEU A 88 6.33 -14.52 -2.34
CA LEU A 88 7.78 -14.41 -2.43
C LEU A 88 8.45 -14.22 -1.05
N SER A 89 7.69 -13.83 -0.03
CA SER A 89 8.20 -13.74 1.33
C SER A 89 8.66 -15.10 1.86
N THR A 90 9.81 -15.11 2.52
CA THR A 90 10.34 -16.28 3.23
C THR A 90 9.79 -16.43 4.65
N ASP A 91 9.20 -15.36 5.20
CA ASP A 91 8.58 -15.33 6.53
C ASP A 91 7.13 -14.82 6.46
N LYS A 92 6.27 -15.67 5.89
CA LYS A 92 4.82 -15.39 5.78
C LYS A 92 4.16 -15.09 7.13
N PRO A 93 4.49 -15.78 8.24
CA PRO A 93 3.97 -15.42 9.56
C PRO A 93 4.29 -13.99 9.98
N ALA A 94 5.52 -13.50 9.73
CA ALA A 94 5.87 -12.11 10.01
C ALA A 94 5.04 -11.14 9.17
N VAL A 95 4.88 -11.40 7.87
CA VAL A 95 4.04 -10.58 6.98
C VAL A 95 2.60 -10.51 7.50
N LEU A 96 1.98 -11.64 7.81
CA LEU A 96 0.60 -11.68 8.31
C LEU A 96 0.46 -10.96 9.66
N THR A 97 1.49 -11.06 10.52
CA THR A 97 1.53 -10.34 11.81
C THR A 97 1.59 -8.83 11.59
N GLU A 98 2.42 -8.36 10.67
CA GLU A 98 2.52 -6.94 10.33
C GLU A 98 1.25 -6.41 9.68
N ILE A 99 0.63 -7.16 8.77
CA ILE A 99 -0.68 -6.82 8.18
C ILE A 99 -1.72 -6.64 9.29
N ALA A 100 -1.84 -7.61 10.19
CA ALA A 100 -2.79 -7.54 11.31
C ALA A 100 -2.49 -6.37 12.26
N ARG A 101 -1.21 -6.02 12.44
CA ARG A 101 -0.81 -4.90 13.29
C ARG A 101 -1.22 -3.55 12.70
N VAL A 102 -1.01 -3.34 11.40
CA VAL A 102 -1.27 -2.03 10.77
C VAL A 102 -2.74 -1.80 10.43
N LEU A 103 -3.53 -2.87 10.28
CA LEU A 103 -4.97 -2.78 10.07
C LEU A 103 -5.67 -2.22 11.31
N LYS A 104 -6.59 -1.28 11.11
CA LYS A 104 -7.55 -0.83 12.13
C LYS A 104 -8.47 -1.98 12.53
N PRO A 105 -9.12 -1.92 13.72
CA PRO A 105 -10.21 -2.83 14.04
C PRO A 105 -11.32 -2.76 12.98
N GLY A 106 -11.59 -3.90 12.34
CA GLY A 106 -12.57 -3.99 11.24
C GLY A 106 -12.01 -3.71 9.85
N GLY A 107 -10.71 -3.39 9.73
CA GLY A 107 -10.02 -3.33 8.45
C GLY A 107 -9.86 -4.72 7.80
N ARG A 108 -9.49 -4.74 6.53
CA ARG A 108 -9.42 -5.96 5.71
C ARG A 108 -8.14 -6.10 4.89
#